data_AF-A0A5N8X0E9-F1
#
_entry.id   AF-A0A5N8X0E9-F1
#
_cell.length_a   1.000
_cell.length_b   1.000
_cell.length_c   1.000
_cell.angle_alpha   90.00
_cell.angle_beta   90.00
_cell.angle_gamma   90.00
#
_symmetry.space_group_name_H-M   'P 1'
#
loop_
_entity.id
_entity.type
_entity.pdbx_description
1 polymer ?
#
loop_
_entity_poly.entity_id
_entity_poly.type
_entity_poly.pdbx_seq_one_letter_code
_entity_poly.pdbx_strand_id
1 'polypeptide(L)'
;MADPQSNARLRADAGAPTSGVIHVRTRLTADFTVISNALAQRRGSAVTVGVAAYISSLPDGSPVSIAALCEHFSEGEILISRALRELEAAGYLERRRERLSTGQIRTRTYFYGVPPDGGPDLDGPPPPKPPRPPRSRRRPVGGAAVPPAAVTTETEKPAVARPTLSDADPQAVAVLTSLRRIDPRLVLSEQEAVRLAPAVTQWLAAGVAPSQVTALLTARLPDHFLTRPAGILAFRLRETPLPAPPPLPRLLPDDATRPVVLPFQTCDGCERAFRAPEPGRCRECRPGGRLRAAG
;
A
#
# COMPACT_ATOMS: atom_id res chain seq x y z
N MET A 1 24.83 -10.12 19.85
CA MET A 1 24.86 -10.39 18.40
C MET A 1 23.45 -10.80 18.00
N ALA A 2 22.69 -9.92 17.37
CA ALA A 2 21.31 -10.21 16.96
C ALA A 2 21.30 -10.58 15.48
N ASP A 3 20.84 -11.79 15.15
CA ASP A 3 20.73 -12.26 13.78
C ASP A 3 19.60 -11.51 13.06
N PRO A 4 19.83 -10.86 11.89
CA PRO A 4 18.79 -10.13 11.18
C PRO A 4 17.83 -11.10 10.48
N GLN A 5 16.83 -11.57 11.22
CA GLN A 5 15.77 -12.46 10.70
C GLN A 5 14.94 -11.75 9.61
N SER A 6 15.24 -12.10 8.36
CA SER A 6 14.44 -11.68 7.21
C SER A 6 13.07 -12.35 7.24
N ASN A 7 12.01 -11.56 7.44
CA ASN A 7 10.63 -12.02 7.46
C ASN A 7 10.03 -12.23 6.04
N ALA A 8 10.86 -12.14 4.99
CA ALA A 8 10.42 -12.48 3.65
C ALA A 8 10.18 -13.99 3.56
N ARG A 9 8.94 -14.40 3.21
CA ARG A 9 8.66 -15.81 2.89
C ARG A 9 9.66 -16.27 1.83
N LEU A 10 10.38 -17.36 2.09
CA LEU A 10 11.10 -18.09 1.06
C LEU A 10 10.11 -18.36 -0.07
N ARG A 11 10.35 -17.77 -1.24
CA ARG A 11 9.63 -18.20 -2.45
C ARG A 11 10.01 -19.66 -2.64
N ALA A 12 9.02 -20.50 -2.97
CA ALA A 12 9.30 -21.86 -3.38
C ALA A 12 10.35 -21.82 -4.51
N ASP A 13 11.30 -22.76 -4.49
CA ASP A 13 12.30 -22.90 -5.54
C ASP A 13 11.61 -23.31 -6.85
N ALA A 14 11.16 -22.29 -7.59
CA ALA A 14 11.03 -22.39 -9.03
C ALA A 14 12.43 -22.66 -9.56
N GLY A 15 12.67 -23.90 -9.98
CA GLY A 15 13.99 -24.42 -10.33
C GLY A 15 14.75 -23.52 -11.30
N ALA A 16 16.08 -23.62 -11.28
CA ALA A 16 16.97 -22.71 -12.00
C ALA A 16 16.52 -22.49 -13.46
N PRO A 17 16.46 -21.23 -13.93
CA PRO A 17 15.93 -20.92 -15.25
C PRO A 17 16.76 -21.59 -16.34
N THR A 18 16.10 -22.10 -17.38
CA THR A 18 16.73 -22.84 -18.48
C THR A 18 17.62 -21.97 -19.38
N SER A 19 17.50 -20.64 -19.28
CA SER A 19 18.36 -19.67 -19.95
C SER A 19 18.31 -18.31 -19.23
N GLY A 20 19.24 -17.41 -19.57
CA GLY A 20 19.34 -16.07 -18.99
C GLY A 20 20.35 -15.95 -17.84
N VAL A 21 20.34 -14.81 -17.16
CA VAL A 21 21.31 -14.50 -16.10
C VAL A 21 20.87 -15.13 -14.77
N ILE A 22 21.67 -16.06 -14.25
CA ILE A 22 21.52 -16.58 -12.89
C ILE A 22 22.23 -15.63 -11.93
N HIS A 23 21.47 -14.89 -11.13
CA HIS A 23 22.02 -13.95 -10.15
C HIS A 23 22.52 -14.67 -8.89
N VAL A 24 23.84 -14.84 -8.78
CA VAL A 24 24.49 -15.13 -7.49
C VAL A 24 24.42 -13.88 -6.62
N ARG A 25 23.57 -13.90 -5.58
CA ARG A 25 23.29 -12.72 -4.74
C ARG A 25 24.19 -12.68 -3.50
N THR A 26 25.18 -11.80 -3.52
CA THR A 26 25.94 -11.40 -2.32
C THR A 26 25.20 -10.27 -1.61
N ARG A 27 25.07 -10.34 -0.28
CA ARG A 27 24.50 -9.26 0.52
C ARG A 27 25.54 -8.16 0.72
N LEU A 28 25.35 -7.02 0.06
CA LEU A 28 26.08 -5.79 0.36
C LEU A 28 25.46 -5.09 1.58
N THR A 29 26.29 -4.49 2.42
CA THR A 29 25.89 -3.81 3.67
C THR A 29 26.36 -2.36 3.74
N ALA A 30 27.31 -1.96 2.90
CA ALA A 30 27.85 -0.61 2.76
C ALA A 30 28.21 -0.36 1.28
N ASP A 31 28.51 0.90 0.94
CA ASP A 31 29.09 1.32 -0.35
C ASP A 31 28.33 0.84 -1.60
N PHE A 32 26.99 0.84 -1.51
CA PHE A 32 26.11 0.49 -2.62
C PHE A 32 25.04 1.57 -2.84
N THR A 33 24.68 1.75 -4.11
CA THR A 33 23.64 2.69 -4.55
C THR A 33 22.38 1.94 -4.94
N VAL A 34 21.22 2.38 -4.45
CA VAL A 34 19.92 1.84 -4.85
C VAL A 34 19.40 2.61 -6.06
N ILE A 35 19.24 1.91 -7.18
CA ILE A 35 18.71 2.45 -8.44
C ILE A 35 17.32 1.84 -8.68
N SER A 36 16.35 2.66 -9.09
CA SER A 36 15.01 2.17 -9.42
C SER A 36 15.01 1.34 -10.71
N ASN A 37 14.21 0.28 -10.78
CA ASN A 37 14.10 -0.54 -12.00
C ASN A 37 13.61 0.29 -13.20
N ALA A 38 12.78 1.31 -12.99
CA ALA A 38 12.34 2.23 -14.04
C ALA A 38 13.49 3.01 -14.69
N LEU A 39 14.54 3.33 -13.93
CA LEU A 39 15.76 3.95 -14.44
C LEU A 39 16.72 2.91 -15.03
N ALA A 40 16.96 1.81 -14.32
CA ALA A 40 17.92 0.78 -14.72
C ALA A 40 17.49 0.00 -15.98
N GLN A 41 16.18 -0.19 -16.19
CA GLN A 41 15.59 -0.93 -17.32
C GLN A 41 15.00 0.02 -18.38
N ARG A 42 15.32 1.33 -18.30
CA ARG A 42 14.86 2.33 -19.28
C ARG A 42 15.32 1.94 -20.69
N ARG A 43 14.37 1.90 -21.63
CA ARG A 43 14.67 1.78 -23.07
C ARG A 43 15.41 3.02 -23.57
N GLY A 44 16.48 2.83 -24.34
CA GLY A 44 17.27 3.92 -24.92
C GLY A 44 18.77 3.67 -24.84
N SER A 45 19.54 4.74 -24.71
CA SER A 45 21.00 4.68 -24.62
C SER A 45 21.48 4.07 -23.31
N ALA A 46 22.36 3.06 -23.39
CA ALA A 46 23.05 2.49 -22.23
C ALA A 46 23.91 3.54 -21.49
N VAL A 47 24.49 4.51 -22.22
CA VAL A 47 25.24 5.63 -21.64
C VAL A 47 24.34 6.47 -20.72
N THR A 48 23.06 6.64 -21.06
CA THR A 48 22.10 7.35 -20.20
C THR A 48 21.89 6.63 -18.86
N VAL A 49 21.83 5.30 -18.88
CA VAL A 49 21.70 4.48 -17.66
C VAL A 49 23.00 4.50 -16.85
N GLY A 50 24.17 4.36 -17.49
CA GLY A 50 25.48 4.41 -16.85
C GLY A 50 25.78 5.76 -16.18
N VAL A 51 25.53 6.86 -16.89
CA VAL A 51 25.66 8.22 -16.35
C VAL A 51 24.72 8.43 -15.15
N ALA A 52 23.47 7.96 -15.23
CA ALA A 52 22.53 8.07 -14.11
C ALA A 52 22.96 7.22 -12.89
N ALA A 53 23.48 6.01 -13.12
CA ALA A 53 24.00 5.15 -12.07
C ALA A 53 25.19 5.79 -11.36
N TYR A 54 26.13 6.37 -12.12
CA TYR A 54 27.27 7.09 -11.55
C TYR A 54 26.84 8.32 -10.75
N ILE A 55 25.97 9.18 -11.31
CA ILE A 55 25.42 10.34 -10.59
C ILE A 55 24.75 9.90 -9.27
N SER A 56 24.05 8.77 -9.26
CA SER A 56 23.39 8.22 -8.06
C SER A 56 24.38 7.73 -6.98
N SER A 57 25.65 7.48 -7.34
CA SER A 57 26.71 7.04 -6.41
C SER A 57 27.60 8.19 -5.89
N LEU A 58 27.46 9.40 -6.44
CA LEU A 58 28.24 10.56 -6.03
C LEU A 58 27.70 11.20 -4.74
N PRO A 59 28.56 11.75 -3.87
CA PRO A 59 28.13 12.54 -2.73
C PRO A 59 27.57 13.89 -3.16
N ASP A 60 26.69 14.47 -2.32
CA ASP A 60 26.07 15.77 -2.54
C ASP A 60 27.11 16.87 -2.82
N GLY A 61 26.83 17.69 -3.84
CA GLY A 61 27.71 18.78 -4.28
C GLY A 61 28.79 18.38 -5.31
N SER A 62 28.89 17.11 -5.68
CA SER A 62 29.79 16.65 -6.75
C SER A 62 29.49 17.33 -8.10
N PRO A 63 30.52 17.66 -8.91
CA PRO A 63 30.33 18.39 -10.17
C PRO A 63 29.79 17.48 -11.29
N VAL A 64 28.48 17.56 -11.55
CA VAL A 64 27.81 16.86 -12.68
C VAL A 64 27.82 17.74 -13.95
N SER A 65 29.03 18.14 -14.38
CA SER A 65 29.25 18.85 -15.65
C SER A 65 29.58 17.86 -16.77
N ILE A 66 29.40 18.26 -18.03
CA ILE A 66 29.76 17.40 -19.18
C ILE A 66 31.26 17.08 -19.15
N ALA A 67 32.11 18.06 -18.87
CA ALA A 67 33.56 17.88 -18.78
C ALA A 67 33.95 16.89 -17.66
N ALA A 68 33.39 17.06 -16.45
CA ALA A 68 33.68 16.16 -15.33
C ALA A 68 33.18 14.72 -15.56
N LEU A 69 32.12 14.55 -16.35
CA LEU A 69 31.64 13.22 -16.76
C LEU A 69 32.52 12.62 -17.86
N CYS A 70 33.01 13.40 -18.82
CA CYS A 70 34.00 12.95 -19.82
C CYS A 70 35.40 12.69 -19.25
N GLU A 71 35.69 13.17 -18.03
CA GLU A 71 36.91 12.82 -17.29
C GLU A 71 36.79 11.44 -16.61
N HIS A 72 35.56 11.05 -16.23
CA HIS A 72 35.28 9.73 -15.64
C HIS A 72 34.98 8.65 -16.69
N PHE A 73 34.22 8.99 -17.73
CA PHE A 73 33.76 8.08 -18.77
C PHE A 73 34.61 8.14 -20.04
N SER A 74 34.80 6.99 -20.69
CA SER A 74 35.43 6.90 -22.02
C SER A 74 34.61 7.55 -23.15
N GLU A 75 33.34 7.85 -22.86
CA GLU A 75 32.34 8.32 -23.79
C GLU A 75 32.48 9.81 -24.11
N GLY A 76 32.51 10.12 -25.41
CA GLY A 76 32.71 11.50 -25.89
C GLY A 76 31.58 12.47 -25.51
N GLU A 77 31.93 13.76 -25.51
CA GLU A 77 31.09 14.89 -25.08
C GLU A 77 29.65 14.87 -25.63
N ILE A 78 29.48 14.45 -26.88
CA ILE A 78 28.18 14.36 -27.57
C ILE A 78 27.26 13.33 -26.91
N LEU A 79 27.79 12.17 -26.48
CA LEU A 79 27.02 11.10 -25.85
C LEU A 79 26.66 11.48 -24.41
N ILE A 80 27.61 12.02 -23.64
CA ILE A 80 27.37 12.53 -22.29
C ILE A 80 26.34 13.68 -22.31
N SER A 81 26.47 14.62 -23.26
CA SER A 81 25.49 15.70 -23.47
C SER A 81 24.09 15.19 -23.82
N ARG A 82 24.00 14.13 -24.64
CA ARG A 82 22.73 13.48 -24.97
C ARG A 82 22.11 12.79 -23.76
N ALA A 83 22.90 12.00 -23.03
CA ALA A 83 22.50 11.31 -21.80
C ALA A 83 21.90 12.28 -20.77
N LEU A 84 22.57 13.39 -20.50
CA LEU A 84 22.07 14.41 -19.56
C LEU A 84 20.74 15.02 -20.01
N ARG A 85 20.57 15.30 -21.32
CA ARG A 85 19.29 15.81 -21.88
C ARG A 85 18.17 14.77 -21.80
N GLU A 86 18.49 13.49 -21.99
CA GLU A 86 17.52 12.40 -21.82
C GLU A 86 17.06 12.25 -20.36
N LEU A 87 17.97 12.41 -19.40
CA LEU A 87 17.63 12.40 -17.96
C LEU A 87 16.80 13.62 -17.55
N GLU A 88 17.09 14.81 -18.09
CA GLU A 88 16.24 16.00 -17.91
C GLU A 88 14.84 15.79 -18.50
N ALA A 89 14.75 15.28 -19.74
CA ALA A 89 13.47 15.04 -20.40
C ALA A 89 12.61 13.97 -19.70
N ALA A 90 13.24 13.01 -19.02
CA ALA A 90 12.56 11.96 -18.26
C ALA A 90 12.35 12.31 -16.76
N GLY A 91 12.67 13.53 -16.33
CA GLY A 91 12.44 14.01 -14.96
C GLY A 91 13.40 13.45 -13.89
N TYR A 92 14.49 12.79 -14.30
CA TYR A 92 15.53 12.30 -13.39
C TYR A 92 16.56 13.39 -13.03
N LEU A 93 16.70 14.43 -13.84
CA LEU A 93 17.65 15.54 -13.64
C LEU A 93 16.93 16.89 -13.76
N GLU A 94 17.18 17.82 -12.83
CA GLU A 94 16.69 19.21 -12.92
C GLU A 94 17.83 20.19 -12.66
N ARG A 95 18.00 21.18 -13.56
CA ARG A 95 18.99 22.26 -13.39
C ARG A 95 18.31 23.57 -13.00
N ARG A 96 18.25 23.84 -11.69
CA ARG A 96 17.57 25.00 -11.11
C ARG A 96 18.56 26.12 -10.80
N ARG A 97 18.19 27.36 -11.13
CA ARG A 97 18.94 28.56 -10.69
C ARG A 97 18.37 29.06 -9.38
N GLU A 98 19.15 28.95 -8.32
CA GLU A 98 18.75 29.38 -6.98
C GLU A 98 19.50 30.64 -6.56
N ARG A 99 18.76 31.58 -5.97
CA ARG A 99 19.34 32.70 -5.23
C ARG A 99 19.60 32.23 -3.82
N LEU A 100 20.88 32.17 -3.46
CA LEU A 100 21.31 31.94 -2.08
C LEU A 100 20.89 33.12 -1.20
N SER A 101 20.80 32.90 0.11
CA SER A 101 20.59 33.95 1.12
C SER A 101 21.66 35.06 1.05
N THR A 102 22.83 34.75 0.51
CA THR A 102 23.94 35.69 0.24
C THR A 102 23.76 36.54 -1.04
N GLY A 103 22.60 36.46 -1.71
CA GLY A 103 22.31 37.18 -2.96
C GLY A 103 22.94 36.58 -4.22
N GLN A 104 23.88 35.64 -4.09
CA GLN A 104 24.50 34.96 -5.23
C GLN A 104 23.51 34.01 -5.93
N ILE A 105 23.47 34.07 -7.26
CA ILE A 105 22.76 33.06 -8.07
C ILE A 105 23.73 31.90 -8.35
N ARG A 106 23.38 30.68 -7.92
CA ARG A 106 24.07 29.45 -8.33
C ARG A 106 23.12 28.53 -9.08
N THR A 107 23.64 27.83 -10.08
CA THR A 107 22.96 26.70 -10.70
C THR A 107 23.19 25.48 -9.81
N ARG A 108 22.11 24.86 -9.33
CA ARG A 108 22.13 23.56 -8.66
C ARG A 108 21.54 22.51 -9.60
N THR A 109 22.17 21.34 -9.62
CA THR A 109 21.67 20.17 -10.33
C THR A 109 21.05 19.25 -9.29
N TYR A 110 19.75 19.01 -9.39
CA TYR A 110 19.03 18.01 -8.62
C TYR A 110 18.95 16.73 -9.42
N PHE A 111 19.12 15.60 -8.75
CA PHE A 111 18.94 14.27 -9.32
C PHE A 111 17.90 13.51 -8.50
N TYR A 112 16.93 12.90 -9.17
CA TYR A 112 15.80 12.22 -8.53
C TYR A 112 15.88 10.72 -8.84
N GLY A 113 16.01 9.86 -7.82
CA GLY A 113 16.05 8.40 -8.02
C GLY A 113 14.72 7.80 -8.53
N VAL A 114 13.61 8.54 -8.37
CA VAL A 114 12.30 8.31 -8.95
C VAL A 114 11.75 9.69 -9.37
N PRO A 115 11.25 9.88 -10.61
CA PRO A 115 10.72 11.17 -11.05
C PRO A 115 9.50 11.60 -10.22
N PRO A 116 9.36 12.89 -9.86
CA PRO A 116 8.37 13.36 -8.89
C PRO A 116 6.91 13.20 -9.34
N ASP A 117 6.64 13.22 -10.65
CA ASP A 117 5.28 13.15 -11.21
C ASP A 117 4.80 11.71 -11.48
N GLY A 118 5.63 10.70 -11.19
CA GLY A 118 5.52 9.38 -11.80
C GLY A 118 6.14 9.41 -13.20
N GLY A 119 6.97 8.42 -13.53
CA GLY A 119 7.68 8.40 -14.82
C GLY A 119 6.71 8.41 -16.00
N PRO A 120 7.07 9.06 -17.14
CA PRO A 120 6.16 9.20 -18.27
C PRO A 120 5.73 7.85 -18.82
N ASP A 121 4.41 7.65 -18.97
CA ASP A 121 3.85 6.59 -19.80
C ASP A 121 4.49 6.67 -21.19
N LEU A 122 5.11 5.58 -21.63
CA LEU A 122 6.03 5.56 -22.77
C LEU A 122 5.36 5.66 -24.16
N ASP A 123 4.06 5.98 -24.21
CA ASP A 123 3.26 6.09 -25.45
C ASP A 123 2.47 7.42 -25.57
N GLY A 124 2.73 8.42 -24.71
CA GLY A 124 2.10 9.74 -24.78
C GLY A 124 2.84 10.74 -25.70
N PRO A 125 2.14 11.52 -26.56
CA PRO A 125 2.75 12.66 -27.26
C PRO A 125 3.32 13.68 -26.27
N PRO A 126 4.48 14.31 -26.55
CA PRO A 126 5.16 15.18 -25.59
C PRO A 126 4.32 16.41 -25.24
N PRO A 127 4.20 16.78 -23.94
CA PRO A 127 3.41 17.94 -23.53
C PRO A 127 4.00 19.26 -24.08
N PRO A 128 3.16 20.24 -24.45
CA PRO A 128 3.62 21.49 -25.03
C PRO A 128 4.41 22.33 -24.00
N LYS A 129 5.54 22.89 -24.44
CA LYS A 129 6.43 23.72 -23.60
C LYS A 129 5.69 24.98 -23.11
N PRO A 130 5.79 25.36 -21.82
CA PRO A 130 5.20 26.60 -21.34
C PRO A 130 5.90 27.83 -21.94
N PRO A 131 5.17 28.93 -22.20
CA PRO A 131 5.71 30.12 -22.84
C PRO A 131 6.69 30.87 -21.93
N ARG A 132 7.76 31.42 -22.53
CA ARG A 132 8.69 32.32 -21.82
C ARG A 132 7.98 33.64 -21.47
N PRO A 133 8.20 34.21 -20.27
CA PRO A 133 7.64 35.51 -19.92
C PRO A 133 8.31 36.65 -20.74
N PRO A 134 7.56 37.67 -21.17
CA PRO A 134 8.11 38.79 -21.92
C PRO A 134 8.97 39.72 -21.04
N ARG A 135 9.97 40.35 -21.66
CA ARG A 135 10.85 41.32 -20.98
C ARG A 135 10.10 42.60 -20.64
N SER A 136 10.36 43.15 -19.46
CA SER A 136 9.82 44.44 -19.02
C SER A 136 10.32 45.61 -19.89
N ARG A 137 9.40 46.47 -20.31
CA ARG A 137 9.71 47.79 -20.88
C ARG A 137 8.96 48.87 -20.10
N ARG A 138 9.57 50.05 -19.98
CA ARG A 138 9.26 51.08 -18.98
C ARG A 138 7.94 51.83 -19.24
N ARG A 139 7.34 52.35 -18.16
CA ARG A 139 6.22 53.30 -18.11
C ARG A 139 6.69 54.75 -18.33
N PRO A 140 5.85 55.65 -18.85
CA PRO A 140 5.39 56.82 -18.08
C PRO A 140 3.84 56.96 -18.14
N VAL A 141 3.07 57.12 -17.04
CA VAL A 141 2.83 58.31 -16.15
C VAL A 141 1.77 59.29 -16.70
N GLY A 142 0.74 59.55 -15.87
CA GLY A 142 -0.42 60.46 -16.06
C GLY A 142 -1.70 59.75 -15.61
N GLY A 143 -2.11 59.83 -14.33
CA GLY A 143 -3.06 60.82 -13.78
C GLY A 143 -4.49 60.22 -13.77
N ALA A 144 -5.33 60.24 -12.73
CA ALA A 144 -5.32 60.91 -11.42
C ALA A 144 -5.97 60.00 -10.31
N ALA A 145 -6.20 60.53 -9.10
CA ALA A 145 -6.86 59.85 -7.95
C ALA A 145 -8.37 60.25 -7.85
N VAL A 146 -9.25 59.84 -6.92
CA VAL A 146 -9.18 59.38 -5.49
C VAL A 146 -10.32 58.34 -5.23
N PRO A 147 -10.23 57.39 -4.27
CA PRO A 147 -11.25 56.35 -4.02
C PRO A 147 -12.22 56.78 -2.86
N PRO A 148 -12.95 55.92 -2.13
CA PRO A 148 -13.33 54.50 -2.32
C PRO A 148 -14.85 54.23 -2.20
N ALA A 149 -15.30 53.04 -2.61
CA ALA A 149 -16.53 52.43 -2.10
C ALA A 149 -16.38 50.91 -2.03
N ALA A 150 -16.68 50.32 -0.87
CA ALA A 150 -16.75 48.88 -0.70
C ALA A 150 -18.10 48.34 -1.18
N VAL A 151 -18.14 47.11 -1.72
CA VAL A 151 -19.00 46.02 -1.23
C VAL A 151 -18.35 44.69 -1.63
N THR A 152 -18.21 43.79 -0.66
CA THR A 152 -17.91 42.36 -0.85
C THR A 152 -19.15 41.59 -1.27
N THR A 153 -19.08 40.83 -2.36
CA THR A 153 -19.95 39.66 -2.60
C THR A 153 -19.14 38.54 -3.24
N GLU A 154 -18.55 37.72 -2.39
CA GLU A 154 -17.92 36.46 -2.79
C GLU A 154 -19.05 35.43 -3.02
N THR A 155 -19.24 34.99 -4.27
CA THR A 155 -20.33 34.06 -4.61
C THR A 155 -20.06 32.69 -4.01
N GLU A 156 -20.75 32.39 -2.91
CA GLU A 156 -20.64 31.15 -2.16
C GLU A 156 -21.05 29.95 -3.02
N LYS A 157 -20.08 29.11 -3.37
CA LYS A 157 -20.29 27.80 -3.98
C LYS A 157 -20.45 26.78 -2.83
N PRO A 158 -21.50 25.94 -2.79
CA PRO A 158 -21.83 25.15 -1.60
C PRO A 158 -20.65 24.31 -1.09
N ALA A 159 -20.16 24.66 0.09
CA ALA A 159 -19.15 23.87 0.78
C ALA A 159 -19.80 22.60 1.32
N VAL A 160 -19.44 21.45 0.74
CA VAL A 160 -19.76 20.14 1.33
C VAL A 160 -19.18 20.13 2.75
N ALA A 161 -20.04 19.94 3.75
CA ALA A 161 -19.64 19.94 5.15
C ALA A 161 -18.48 18.97 5.37
N ARG A 162 -17.34 19.49 5.85
CA ARG A 162 -16.22 18.63 6.25
C ARG A 162 -16.62 17.91 7.53
N PRO A 163 -16.55 16.57 7.60
CA PRO A 163 -16.83 15.85 8.84
C PRO A 163 -15.86 16.31 9.92
N THR A 164 -16.39 16.54 11.11
CA THR A 164 -15.67 16.96 12.31
C THR A 164 -15.52 15.77 13.27
N LEU A 165 -14.70 15.90 14.32
CA LEU A 165 -14.63 14.86 15.35
C LEU A 165 -15.97 14.63 16.07
N SER A 166 -16.85 15.63 16.09
CA SER A 166 -18.19 15.52 16.69
C SER A 166 -19.13 14.61 15.89
N ASP A 167 -18.85 14.40 14.60
CA ASP A 167 -19.61 13.51 13.71
C ASP A 167 -19.08 12.05 13.75
N ALA A 168 -17.96 11.83 14.45
CA ALA A 168 -17.32 10.53 14.56
C ALA A 168 -17.81 9.75 15.79
N ASP A 169 -17.82 8.42 15.67
CA ASP A 169 -18.16 7.51 16.76
C ASP A 169 -17.23 7.74 17.98
N PRO A 170 -17.80 8.04 19.18
CA PRO A 170 -17.00 8.33 20.37
C PRO A 170 -16.14 7.15 20.81
N GLN A 171 -16.54 5.90 20.54
CA GLN A 171 -15.71 4.73 20.84
C GLN A 171 -14.49 4.63 19.91
N ALA A 172 -14.66 4.94 18.63
CA ALA A 172 -13.55 4.99 17.68
C ALA A 172 -12.54 6.09 18.03
N VAL A 173 -13.02 7.28 18.43
CA VAL A 173 -12.16 8.38 18.89
C VAL A 173 -11.46 8.02 20.21
N ALA A 174 -12.12 7.32 21.13
CA ALA A 174 -11.51 6.82 22.36
C ALA A 174 -10.37 5.81 22.09
N VAL A 175 -10.54 4.90 21.11
CA VAL A 175 -9.48 3.98 20.67
C VAL A 175 -8.30 4.77 20.10
N LEU A 176 -8.53 5.68 19.14
CA LEU A 176 -7.47 6.46 18.50
C LEU A 176 -6.69 7.35 19.48
N THR A 177 -7.36 7.94 20.47
CA THR A 177 -6.70 8.73 21.53
C THR A 177 -5.97 7.87 22.56
N SER A 178 -6.36 6.60 22.74
CA SER A 178 -5.64 5.66 23.61
C SER A 178 -4.27 5.24 23.05
N LEU A 179 -4.10 5.21 21.71
CA LEU A 179 -2.86 4.80 21.05
C LEU A 179 -1.63 5.57 21.55
N ARG A 180 -1.75 6.90 21.71
CA ARG A 180 -0.67 7.77 22.20
C ARG A 180 -0.21 7.43 23.63
N ARG A 181 -1.07 6.80 24.45
CA ARG A 181 -0.72 6.37 25.81
C ARG A 181 0.08 5.05 25.83
N ILE A 182 -0.03 4.25 24.76
CA ILE A 182 0.65 2.95 24.63
C ILE A 182 1.95 3.10 23.83
N ASP A 183 1.93 3.89 22.76
CA ASP A 183 3.13 4.33 22.04
C ASP A 183 3.08 5.87 21.87
N PRO A 184 3.97 6.64 22.55
CA PRO A 184 3.97 8.10 22.46
C PRO A 184 4.30 8.65 21.07
N ARG A 185 4.81 7.80 20.15
CA ARG A 185 5.13 8.15 18.76
C ARG A 185 3.87 8.22 17.87
N LEU A 186 2.76 7.61 18.30
CA LEU A 186 1.47 7.65 17.59
C LEU A 186 0.71 8.96 17.87
N VAL A 187 1.33 10.08 17.51
CA VAL A 187 0.67 11.40 17.52
C VAL A 187 -0.17 11.53 16.25
N LEU A 188 -1.48 11.72 16.41
CA LEU A 188 -2.43 11.92 15.33
C LEU A 188 -3.00 13.34 15.42
N SER A 189 -3.10 14.03 14.28
CA SER A 189 -3.88 15.25 14.19
C SER A 189 -5.38 14.96 14.18
N GLU A 190 -6.20 15.96 14.53
CA GLU A 190 -7.67 15.87 14.46
C GLU A 190 -8.16 15.39 13.08
N GLN A 191 -7.60 15.94 11.99
CA GLN A 191 -7.97 15.53 10.63
C GLN A 191 -7.57 14.08 10.31
N GLU A 192 -6.50 13.57 10.88
CA GLU A 192 -6.09 12.16 10.73
C GLU A 192 -6.98 11.24 11.57
N ALA A 193 -7.40 11.68 12.77
CA ALA A 193 -8.36 10.94 13.60
C ALA A 193 -9.75 10.85 12.93
N VAL A 194 -10.28 11.95 12.38
CA VAL A 194 -11.53 11.94 11.58
C VAL A 194 -11.45 10.97 10.39
N ARG A 195 -10.31 10.91 9.69
CA ARG A 195 -10.11 9.98 8.56
C ARG A 195 -10.02 8.52 8.96
N LEU A 196 -9.51 8.22 10.17
CA LEU A 196 -9.33 6.86 10.66
C LEU A 196 -10.57 6.33 11.40
N ALA A 197 -11.38 7.20 12.00
CA ALA A 197 -12.52 6.82 12.84
C ALA A 197 -13.52 5.87 12.15
N PRO A 198 -13.96 6.08 10.88
CA PRO A 198 -14.91 5.18 10.23
C PRO A 198 -14.39 3.74 10.07
N ALA A 199 -13.09 3.58 9.81
CA ALA A 199 -12.48 2.26 9.71
C ALA A 199 -12.36 1.57 11.08
N VAL A 200 -12.12 2.33 12.15
CA VAL A 200 -12.17 1.80 13.52
C VAL A 200 -13.61 1.42 13.92
N THR A 201 -14.61 2.24 13.61
CA THR A 201 -16.04 1.92 13.81
C THR A 201 -16.43 0.64 13.08
N GLN A 202 -15.95 0.42 11.85
CA GLN A 202 -16.20 -0.83 11.11
C GLN A 202 -15.63 -2.06 11.85
N TRP A 203 -14.46 -1.94 12.47
CA TRP A 203 -13.86 -3.01 13.28
C TRP A 203 -14.63 -3.27 14.59
N LEU A 204 -15.08 -2.21 15.26
CA LEU A 204 -15.93 -2.32 16.46
C LEU A 204 -17.28 -2.97 16.10
N ALA A 205 -17.90 -2.58 14.99
CA ALA A 205 -19.15 -3.16 14.48
C ALA A 205 -19.01 -4.63 14.04
N ALA A 206 -17.82 -5.06 13.62
CA ALA A 206 -17.48 -6.46 13.37
C ALA A 206 -17.24 -7.28 14.65
N GLY A 207 -17.39 -6.68 15.83
CA GLY A 207 -17.23 -7.34 17.13
C GLY A 207 -15.80 -7.40 17.65
N VAL A 208 -14.85 -6.67 17.07
CA VAL A 208 -13.48 -6.57 17.60
C VAL A 208 -13.48 -5.66 18.82
N ALA A 209 -13.05 -6.18 19.98
CA ALA A 209 -13.03 -5.39 21.22
C ALA A 209 -12.07 -4.17 21.11
N PRO A 210 -12.37 -3.01 21.71
CA PRO A 210 -11.52 -1.81 21.65
C PRO A 210 -10.06 -2.05 22.04
N SER A 211 -9.81 -2.87 23.07
CA SER A 211 -8.47 -3.28 23.51
C SER A 211 -7.74 -4.13 22.45
N GLN A 212 -8.46 -4.99 21.74
CA GLN A 212 -7.93 -5.83 20.66
C GLN A 212 -7.61 -5.00 19.41
N VAL A 213 -8.47 -4.04 19.03
CA VAL A 213 -8.15 -3.07 17.97
C VAL A 213 -6.86 -2.33 18.33
N THR A 214 -6.78 -1.82 19.55
CA THR A 214 -5.62 -1.06 20.04
C THR A 214 -4.33 -1.89 20.00
N ALA A 215 -4.37 -3.14 20.47
CA ALA A 215 -3.24 -4.06 20.43
C ALA A 215 -2.81 -4.41 18.99
N LEU A 216 -3.75 -4.59 18.05
CA LEU A 216 -3.45 -4.86 16.65
C LEU A 216 -2.83 -3.64 15.94
N LEU A 217 -3.24 -2.43 16.33
CA LEU A 217 -2.66 -1.19 15.82
C LEU A 217 -1.24 -0.93 16.35
N THR A 218 -0.91 -1.37 17.57
CA THR A 218 0.42 -1.15 18.18
C THR A 218 1.39 -2.33 18.04
N ALA A 219 0.94 -3.55 17.76
CA ALA A 219 1.80 -4.74 17.68
C ALA A 219 2.84 -4.65 16.55
N ARG A 220 4.13 -4.91 16.83
CA ARG A 220 5.22 -4.91 15.82
C ARG A 220 5.26 -3.63 14.98
N LEU A 221 5.15 -2.47 15.62
CA LEU A 221 5.43 -1.18 14.96
C LEU A 221 6.93 -1.07 14.63
N PRO A 222 7.33 -0.40 13.53
CA PRO A 222 8.74 -0.17 13.23
C PRO A 222 9.43 0.67 14.30
N ASP A 223 10.71 0.39 14.58
CA ASP A 223 11.52 1.14 15.55
C ASP A 223 11.68 2.63 15.19
N HIS A 224 11.58 2.96 13.89
CA HIS A 224 11.58 4.32 13.36
C HIS A 224 10.49 4.48 12.30
N PHE A 225 9.71 5.57 12.37
CA PHE A 225 8.68 5.88 11.39
C PHE A 225 9.26 6.75 10.26
N LEU A 226 9.43 6.16 9.08
CA LEU A 226 9.83 6.86 7.85
C LEU A 226 8.64 7.55 7.15
N THR A 227 7.42 7.26 7.58
CA THR A 227 6.14 7.75 7.03
C THR A 227 5.25 8.22 8.18
N ARG A 228 4.28 9.10 7.90
CA ARG A 228 3.32 9.54 8.94
C ARG A 228 2.62 8.35 9.62
N PRO A 229 2.48 8.34 10.96
CA PRO A 229 1.90 7.21 11.69
C PRO A 229 0.47 6.91 11.27
N ALA A 230 -0.33 7.93 10.92
CA ALA A 230 -1.68 7.77 10.39
C ALA A 230 -1.74 6.87 9.13
N GLY A 231 -0.70 6.88 8.27
CA GLY A 231 -0.62 6.00 7.11
C GLY A 231 -0.38 4.53 7.48
N ILE A 232 0.41 4.27 8.52
CA ILE A 232 0.65 2.92 9.06
C ILE A 232 -0.65 2.36 9.67
N LEU A 233 -1.39 3.19 10.41
CA LEU A 233 -2.70 2.82 10.99
C LEU A 233 -3.74 2.55 9.89
N ALA A 234 -3.84 3.43 8.88
CA ALA A 234 -4.75 3.25 7.74
C ALA A 234 -4.45 1.96 6.95
N PHE A 235 -3.16 1.64 6.74
CA PHE A 235 -2.74 0.39 6.11
C PHE A 235 -3.16 -0.83 6.94
N ARG A 236 -2.91 -0.82 8.26
CA ARG A 236 -3.28 -1.93 9.15
C ARG A 236 -4.79 -2.17 9.22
N LEU A 237 -5.60 -1.12 9.29
CA LEU A 237 -7.07 -1.21 9.31
C LEU A 237 -7.65 -1.76 8.00
N ARG A 238 -6.91 -1.63 6.89
CA ARG A 238 -7.30 -2.11 5.55
C ARG A 238 -6.84 -3.55 5.29
N GLU A 239 -5.57 -3.84 5.58
CA GLU A 239 -4.92 -5.11 5.20
C GLU A 239 -5.12 -6.24 6.22
N THR A 240 -5.43 -5.91 7.48
CA THR A 240 -5.78 -6.95 8.45
C THR A 240 -7.22 -7.38 8.18
N PRO A 241 -7.48 -8.67 7.86
CA PRO A 241 -8.83 -9.12 7.61
C PRO A 241 -9.66 -8.97 8.89
N LEU A 242 -10.81 -8.32 8.77
CA LEU A 242 -11.85 -8.35 9.80
C LEU A 242 -12.16 -9.81 10.13
N PRO A 243 -12.33 -10.19 11.41
CA PRO A 243 -12.90 -11.49 11.71
C PRO A 243 -14.25 -11.57 11.00
N ALA A 244 -14.49 -12.70 10.31
CA ALA A 244 -15.79 -12.92 9.67
C ALA A 244 -16.88 -12.71 10.73
N PRO A 245 -17.95 -11.95 10.43
CA PRO A 245 -19.02 -11.74 11.40
C PRO A 245 -19.46 -13.11 11.91
N PRO A 246 -19.67 -13.28 13.23
CA PRO A 246 -20.11 -14.56 13.76
C PRO A 246 -21.32 -14.99 12.94
N PRO A 247 -21.34 -16.23 12.41
CA PRO A 247 -22.45 -16.65 11.56
C PRO A 247 -23.72 -16.39 12.35
N LEU A 248 -24.63 -15.60 11.75
CA LEU A 248 -25.96 -15.36 12.31
C LEU A 248 -26.44 -16.70 12.85
N PRO A 249 -26.86 -16.80 14.13
CA PRO A 249 -27.31 -18.06 14.66
C PRO A 249 -28.37 -18.56 13.69
N ARG A 250 -28.04 -19.64 12.98
CA ARG A 250 -29.03 -20.34 12.20
C ARG A 250 -30.07 -20.70 13.23
N LEU A 251 -31.24 -20.08 13.14
CA LEU A 251 -32.47 -20.74 13.51
C LEU A 251 -32.41 -22.06 12.74
N LEU A 252 -31.90 -23.08 13.42
CA LEU A 252 -32.00 -24.44 12.95
C LEU A 252 -33.49 -24.61 12.68
N PRO A 253 -33.88 -25.01 11.45
CA PRO A 253 -35.16 -25.68 11.31
C PRO A 253 -35.18 -26.74 12.40
N ASP A 254 -36.24 -26.71 13.22
CA ASP A 254 -36.40 -27.57 14.40
C ASP A 254 -36.04 -29.02 14.05
N ASP A 255 -35.43 -29.75 15.00
CA ASP A 255 -34.43 -30.83 14.83
C ASP A 255 -34.99 -32.10 14.12
N ALA A 256 -35.43 -31.91 12.89
CA ALA A 256 -36.23 -32.84 12.11
C ALA A 256 -35.33 -33.60 11.14
N THR A 257 -35.33 -34.92 11.29
CA THR A 257 -34.65 -35.89 10.42
C THR A 257 -33.14 -36.08 10.66
N ARG A 258 -32.71 -36.13 11.92
CA ARG A 258 -31.63 -37.07 12.27
C ARG A 258 -32.15 -38.50 11.96
N PRO A 259 -31.51 -39.29 11.10
CA PRO A 259 -32.01 -40.62 10.76
C PRO A 259 -32.03 -41.51 12.00
N VAL A 260 -33.22 -41.98 12.38
CA VAL A 260 -33.41 -42.84 13.55
C VAL A 260 -32.76 -44.20 13.28
N VAL A 261 -31.53 -44.37 13.78
CA VAL A 261 -30.82 -45.65 13.72
C VAL A 261 -31.49 -46.61 14.70
N LEU A 262 -32.36 -47.47 14.18
CA LEU A 262 -33.03 -48.50 14.98
C LEU A 262 -31.98 -49.43 15.65
N PRO A 263 -32.15 -49.73 16.95
CA PRO A 263 -31.23 -50.60 17.68
C PRO A 263 -31.25 -52.03 17.10
N PHE A 264 -30.17 -52.77 17.33
CA PHE A 264 -30.13 -54.20 17.08
C PHE A 264 -30.86 -54.95 18.20
N GLN A 265 -31.71 -55.90 17.81
CA GLN A 265 -32.48 -56.80 18.66
C GLN A 265 -32.22 -58.24 18.20
N THR A 266 -32.29 -59.22 19.10
CA THR A 266 -32.23 -60.65 18.80
C THR A 266 -33.64 -61.24 18.68
N CYS A 267 -33.84 -62.17 17.75
CA CYS A 267 -35.17 -62.76 17.49
C CYS A 267 -35.52 -63.89 18.47
N ASP A 268 -36.63 -63.77 19.21
CA ASP A 268 -37.12 -64.78 20.18
C ASP A 268 -37.56 -66.13 19.58
N GLY A 269 -37.37 -66.34 18.28
CA GLY A 269 -37.71 -67.60 17.58
C GLY A 269 -36.59 -68.23 16.77
N CYS A 270 -35.49 -67.51 16.53
CA CYS A 270 -34.35 -68.03 15.74
C CYS A 270 -33.00 -67.38 16.09
N GLU A 271 -32.93 -66.60 17.18
CA GLU A 271 -31.77 -65.88 17.72
C GLU A 271 -31.07 -64.87 16.77
N ARG A 272 -31.50 -64.80 15.51
CA ARG A 272 -30.95 -63.90 14.49
C ARG A 272 -31.08 -62.44 14.88
N ALA A 273 -29.97 -61.70 14.83
CA ALA A 273 -29.94 -60.26 15.04
C ALA A 273 -30.61 -59.50 13.87
N PHE A 274 -31.45 -58.52 14.20
CA PHE A 274 -32.15 -57.65 13.25
C PHE A 274 -32.32 -56.24 13.85
N ARG A 275 -32.68 -55.24 13.03
CA ARG A 275 -32.95 -53.87 13.52
C ARG A 275 -34.44 -53.63 13.67
N ALA A 276 -34.87 -53.18 14.84
CA ALA A 276 -36.27 -52.85 15.15
C ALA A 276 -36.37 -51.86 16.32
N PRO A 277 -37.45 -51.06 16.40
CA PRO A 277 -37.65 -50.15 17.53
C PRO A 277 -37.93 -50.90 18.85
N GLU A 278 -38.58 -52.05 18.77
CA GLU A 278 -39.01 -52.86 19.90
C GLU A 278 -38.48 -54.31 19.78
N PRO A 279 -38.25 -55.02 20.90
CA PRO A 279 -37.93 -56.45 20.90
C PRO A 279 -39.01 -57.29 20.22
N GLY A 280 -38.64 -58.45 19.66
CA GLY A 280 -39.61 -59.39 19.11
C GLY A 280 -39.07 -60.26 17.98
N ARG A 281 -39.99 -60.72 17.12
CA ARG A 281 -39.68 -61.65 16.03
C ARG A 281 -39.27 -60.94 14.73
N CYS A 282 -38.23 -61.47 14.10
CA CYS A 282 -37.76 -61.06 12.78
C CYS A 282 -38.82 -61.33 11.69
N ARG A 283 -38.62 -60.77 10.49
CA ARG A 283 -39.59 -60.85 9.37
C ARG A 283 -39.97 -62.30 8.99
N GLU A 284 -39.04 -63.24 9.12
CA GLU A 284 -39.25 -64.67 8.81
C GLU A 284 -40.04 -65.40 9.91
N CYS A 285 -39.88 -65.01 11.18
CA CYS A 285 -40.56 -65.61 12.32
C CYS A 285 -41.92 -64.95 12.67
N ARG A 286 -42.34 -63.91 11.95
CA ARG A 286 -43.66 -63.28 12.12
C ARG A 286 -44.75 -64.12 11.43
N PRO A 287 -45.88 -64.40 12.11
CA PRO A 287 -46.99 -65.15 11.51
C PRO A 287 -47.65 -64.32 10.39
N GLY A 288 -47.26 -64.60 9.15
CA GLY A 288 -47.65 -63.83 7.96
C GLY A 288 -46.56 -63.81 6.88
N GLY A 289 -45.30 -64.05 7.25
CA GLY A 289 -44.15 -64.10 6.32
C GLY A 289 -44.04 -65.37 5.48
N ARG A 290 -45.12 -65.90 4.89
CA ARG A 290 -45.00 -67.03 3.94
C ARG A 290 -44.33 -66.52 2.65
N LEU A 291 -43.12 -67.01 2.40
CA LEU A 291 -42.30 -66.72 1.23
C LEU A 291 -43.05 -67.05 -0.07
N ARG A 292 -43.18 -66.07 -0.98
CA ARG A 292 -43.26 -66.39 -2.41
C ARG A 292 -41.84 -66.65 -2.88
N ALA A 293 -41.48 -67.92 -3.04
CA ALA A 293 -40.36 -68.30 -3.89
C ALA A 293 -40.81 -68.13 -5.35
N ALA A 294 -40.00 -67.44 -6.15
CA ALA A 294 -40.09 -67.47 -7.61
C ALA A 294 -38.83 -68.17 -8.12
N GLY A 295 -39.04 -69.27 -8.85
CA GLY A 295 -38.15 -69.68 -9.94
C GLY A 295 -38.67 -69.13 -11.26
#